data_AF-A0A401G294-F1
#
_entry.id   AF-A0A401G294-F1
#
_cell.length_a   1.000
_cell.length_b   1.000
_cell.length_c   1.000
_cell.angle_alpha   90.00
_cell.angle_beta   90.00
_cell.angle_gamma   90.00
#
_symmetry.space_group_name_H-M   'P 1'
#
loop_
_entity.id
_entity.type
_entity.pdbx_description
1 polymer ?
#
loop_
_entity_poly.entity_id
_entity_poly.type
_entity_poly.pdbx_seq_one_letter_code
_entity_poly.pdbx_strand_id
1 'polypeptide(L)'
;MDFHQFFLKIKAFFREIDGIQRNKATDILAWEAEEMENIFALLVLGTFIGLPTPPVHLVMALLPEMEREFGLMIDKVAVAHDPLGELFSVLDIC
;
A
#
# COMPACT_ATOMS: atom_id res chain seq x y z
N MET A 1 24.05 50.80 17.21
CA MET A 1 23.12 50.94 16.06
C MET A 1 22.80 49.52 15.60
N ASP A 2 22.11 48.73 16.43
CA ASP A 2 22.16 47.25 16.34
C ASP A 2 20.80 46.53 16.43
N PHE A 3 19.77 47.18 16.97
CA PHE A 3 18.49 46.51 17.29
C PHE A 3 17.66 46.18 16.04
N HIS A 4 17.77 46.98 14.98
CA HIS A 4 16.99 46.81 13.75
C HIS A 4 17.52 45.68 12.87
N GLN A 5 18.84 45.50 12.80
CA GLN A 5 19.50 44.39 12.10
C GLN A 5 19.18 43.04 12.76
N PHE A 6 19.07 43.01 14.08
CA PHE A 6 18.71 41.82 14.83
C PHE A 6 17.27 41.35 14.55
N PHE A 7 16.30 42.27 14.53
CA PHE A 7 14.91 41.96 14.22
C PHE A 7 14.71 41.44 12.79
N LEU A 8 15.45 42.00 11.82
CA LEU A 8 15.41 41.55 10.43
C LEU A 8 15.96 40.12 10.27
N LYS A 9 17.06 39.79 10.96
CA LYS A 9 17.61 38.42 10.97
C LYS A 9 16.66 37.41 11.61
N ILE A 10 16.02 37.76 12.73
CA ILE A 10 15.02 36.90 13.37
C ILE A 10 13.83 36.63 12.44
N LYS A 11 13.33 37.68 11.76
CA LYS A 11 12.22 37.54 10.82
C LYS A 11 12.58 36.67 9.61
N ALA A 12 13.81 36.80 9.10
CA ALA A 12 14.31 35.96 8.02
C ALA A 12 14.42 34.50 8.46
N PHE A 13 14.99 34.25 9.64
CA PHE A 13 15.14 32.90 10.20
C PHE A 13 13.80 32.21 10.46
N PHE A 14 12.80 32.94 10.98
CA PHE A 14 11.44 32.41 11.15
C PHE A 14 10.80 32.01 9.83
N ARG A 15 10.98 32.82 8.77
CA ARG A 15 10.44 32.53 7.44
C ARG A 15 11.12 31.31 6.79
N GLU A 16 12.40 31.10 7.08
CA GLU A 16 13.17 29.96 6.58
C GLU A 16 12.78 28.66 7.29
N ILE A 17 12.55 28.72 8.62
CA ILE A 17 12.02 27.60 9.42
C ILE A 17 10.62 27.18 8.93
N ASP A 18 9.73 28.14 8.68
CA ASP A 18 8.36 27.88 8.25
C ASP A 18 8.32 27.16 6.88
N GLY A 19 9.23 27.53 5.97
CA GLY A 19 9.42 26.83 4.69
C GLY A 19 9.95 25.40 4.84
N ILE A 20 10.91 25.18 5.75
CA ILE A 20 11.49 23.85 6.02
C ILE A 20 10.44 22.92 6.65
N GLN A 21 9.64 23.44 7.59
CA GLN A 21 8.63 22.65 8.29
C GLN A 21 7.53 22.16 7.34
N ARG A 22 7.13 23.00 6.39
CA ARG A 22 6.16 22.66 5.36
C ARG A 22 6.68 21.62 4.36
N ASN A 23 7.93 21.73 3.92
CA ASN A 23 8.53 20.73 3.03
C ASN A 23 8.69 19.38 3.72
N LYS A 24 9.15 19.36 4.99
CA LYS A 24 9.29 18.12 5.77
C LYS A 24 7.98 17.36 5.95
N ALA A 25 6.86 18.07 6.07
CA ALA A 25 5.55 17.46 6.23
C ALA A 25 5.08 16.72 4.96
N THR A 26 5.52 17.17 3.77
CA THR A 26 5.18 16.54 2.48
C THR A 26 6.18 15.49 2.04
N ASP A 27 7.44 15.58 2.48
CA ASP A 27 8.51 14.67 2.07
C ASP A 27 8.22 13.21 2.46
N ILE A 28 7.62 12.97 3.62
CA ILE A 28 7.28 11.60 4.07
C ILE A 28 6.19 10.99 3.20
N LEU A 29 5.16 11.77 2.87
CA LEU A 29 4.07 11.32 1.99
C LEU A 29 4.56 11.07 0.56
N ALA A 30 5.49 11.90 0.08
CA ALA A 30 6.11 11.69 -1.23
C ALA A 30 6.92 10.39 -1.27
N TRP A 31 7.68 10.10 -0.22
CA TRP A 31 8.42 8.85 -0.09
C TRP A 31 7.49 7.62 -0.02
N GLU A 32 6.39 7.73 0.75
CA GLU A 32 5.41 6.65 0.87
C GLU A 32 4.71 6.35 -0.47
N ALA A 33 4.39 7.39 -1.24
CA ALA A 33 3.83 7.24 -2.58
C ALA A 33 4.80 6.56 -3.56
N GLU A 34 6.09 6.94 -3.52
CA GLU A 34 7.13 6.29 -4.33
C GLU A 34 7.29 4.80 -3.98
N GLU A 35 7.25 4.47 -2.69
CA GLU A 35 7.33 3.08 -2.24
C GLU A 35 6.10 2.25 -2.67
N MET A 36 4.91 2.85 -2.63
CA MET A 36 3.70 2.22 -3.17
C MET A 36 3.79 1.94 -4.68
N GLU A 37 4.35 2.87 -5.45
CA GLU A 37 4.57 2.67 -6.90
C GLU A 37 5.54 1.51 -7.17
N ASN A 38 6.61 1.40 -6.39
CA ASN A 38 7.56 0.30 -6.48
C ASN A 38 6.91 -1.06 -6.18
N ILE A 39 6.10 -1.13 -5.12
CA ILE A 39 5.34 -2.33 -4.76
C ILE A 39 4.36 -2.71 -5.88
N PHE A 40 3.62 -1.74 -6.41
CA PHE A 40 2.69 -1.96 -7.51
C PHE A 40 3.40 -2.53 -8.75
N ALA A 41 4.55 -1.96 -9.11
CA ALA A 41 5.36 -2.45 -10.23
C ALA A 41 5.80 -3.91 -10.02
N LEU A 42 6.20 -4.27 -8.80
CA LEU A 42 6.55 -5.66 -8.45
C LEU A 42 5.35 -6.62 -8.55
N LEU A 43 4.17 -6.21 -8.08
CA LEU A 43 2.95 -7.01 -8.16
C LEU A 43 2.49 -7.23 -9.61
N VAL A 44 2.51 -6.17 -10.42
CA VAL A 44 2.14 -6.23 -11.84
C VAL A 44 3.13 -7.11 -12.61
N LEU A 45 4.43 -6.88 -12.44
CA LEU A 45 5.46 -7.68 -13.10
C LEU A 45 5.40 -9.14 -12.63
N GLY A 46 5.27 -9.37 -11.33
CA GLY A 46 5.13 -10.69 -10.71
C GLY A 46 3.95 -11.48 -11.26
N THR A 47 2.82 -10.80 -11.50
CA THR A 47 1.64 -11.39 -12.14
C THR A 47 1.93 -11.81 -13.58
N PHE A 48 2.73 -11.05 -14.33
CA PHE A 48 3.08 -11.39 -15.72
C PHE A 48 4.13 -12.51 -15.85
N ILE A 49 5.07 -12.61 -14.92
CA ILE A 49 6.16 -13.61 -14.95
C ILE A 49 5.85 -14.89 -14.16
N GLY A 50 4.70 -14.94 -13.48
CA GLY A 50 4.29 -16.08 -12.65
C GLY A 50 5.09 -16.25 -11.35
N LEU A 51 5.82 -15.21 -10.91
CA LEU A 51 6.45 -15.15 -9.59
C LEU A 51 5.61 -14.24 -8.70
N PRO A 52 4.70 -14.79 -7.89
CA PRO A 52 3.68 -13.99 -7.24
C PRO A 52 4.11 -13.38 -5.92
N THR A 53 5.26 -13.75 -5.35
CA THR A 53 5.54 -13.42 -3.94
C THR A 53 5.91 -11.94 -3.79
N PRO A 54 5.00 -11.12 -3.25
CA PRO A 54 5.33 -9.75 -2.86
C PRO A 54 6.34 -9.83 -1.70
N PRO A 55 7.06 -8.73 -1.39
CA PRO A 55 7.93 -8.68 -0.21
C PRO A 55 7.16 -9.16 1.04
N VAL A 56 7.72 -10.11 1.79
CA VAL A 56 7.04 -10.80 2.92
C VAL A 56 6.41 -9.83 3.92
N HIS A 57 7.02 -8.66 4.11
CA HIS A 57 6.58 -7.65 5.07
C HIS A 57 5.24 -7.02 4.63
N LEU A 58 5.06 -6.82 3.34
CA LEU A 58 3.81 -6.35 2.75
C LEU A 58 2.71 -7.40 2.90
N VAL A 59 3.03 -8.67 2.63
CA VAL A 59 2.09 -9.78 2.79
C VAL A 59 1.61 -9.87 4.24
N MET A 60 2.50 -9.71 5.21
CA MET A 60 2.13 -9.74 6.63
C MET A 60 1.30 -8.52 7.06
N ALA A 61 1.56 -7.34 6.48
CA ALA A 61 0.76 -6.14 6.75
C ALA A 61 -0.65 -6.23 6.14
N LEU A 62 -0.79 -6.87 4.98
CA LEU A 62 -2.07 -7.08 4.30
C LEU A 62 -2.85 -8.29 4.84
N LEU A 63 -2.18 -9.24 5.50
CA LEU A 63 -2.80 -10.47 5.99
C LEU A 63 -4.08 -10.24 6.82
N PRO A 64 -4.13 -9.29 7.77
CA PRO A 64 -5.33 -9.01 8.57
C PRO A 64 -6.49 -8.49 7.70
N GLU A 65 -6.20 -7.66 6.71
CA GLU A 65 -7.21 -7.08 5.80
C GLU A 65 -7.76 -8.11 4.80
N MET A 66 -7.06 -9.22 4.60
CA MET A 66 -7.43 -10.31 3.70
C MET A 66 -8.13 -11.48 4.41
N GLU A 67 -8.47 -11.35 5.71
CA GLU A 67 -9.07 -12.42 6.51
C GLU A 67 -10.31 -13.03 5.85
N ARG A 68 -11.20 -12.16 5.34
CA ARG A 68 -12.45 -12.57 4.67
C ARG A 68 -12.17 -13.39 3.41
N GLU A 69 -11.24 -12.92 2.57
CA GLU A 69 -10.87 -13.53 1.31
C GLU A 69 -10.21 -14.89 1.54
N PHE A 70 -9.36 -14.99 2.56
CA PHE A 70 -8.80 -16.27 3.01
C PHE A 70 -9.90 -17.22 3.49
N GLY A 71 -10.86 -16.74 4.29
CA GLY A 71 -12.01 -17.53 4.72
C GLY A 71 -12.79 -18.12 3.54
N LEU A 72 -13.16 -17.26 2.58
CA LEU A 72 -13.85 -17.70 1.35
C LEU A 72 -13.04 -18.70 0.52
N MET A 73 -11.72 -18.53 0.46
CA MET A 73 -10.85 -19.44 -0.28
C MET A 73 -10.79 -20.82 0.40
N ILE A 74 -10.69 -20.86 1.73
CA ILE A 74 -10.72 -22.10 2.51
C ILE A 74 -12.08 -22.79 2.40
N ASP A 75 -13.18 -22.04 2.49
CA ASP A 75 -14.53 -22.57 2.31
C ASP A 75 -14.71 -23.19 0.92
N LYS A 76 -14.23 -22.52 -0.13
CA LYS A 76 -14.25 -23.08 -1.50
C LYS A 76 -13.40 -24.33 -1.64
N VAL A 77 -12.23 -24.38 -1.02
CA VAL A 77 -11.38 -25.60 -1.03
C VAL A 77 -12.07 -26.74 -0.30
N ALA A 78 -12.81 -26.47 0.78
CA ALA A 78 -13.57 -27.49 1.50
C ALA A 78 -14.77 -28.02 0.67
N VAL A 79 -15.42 -27.16 -0.12
CA VAL A 79 -16.55 -27.53 -1.01
C VAL A 79 -16.07 -28.16 -2.33
N ALA A 80 -14.83 -27.90 -2.75
CA ALA A 80 -14.21 -28.44 -3.96
C ALA A 80 -14.00 -29.97 -3.97
N HIS A 81 -14.57 -30.71 -3.02
CA HIS A 81 -14.72 -32.16 -3.10
C HIS A 81 -15.84 -32.59 -4.06
N ASP A 82 -16.76 -31.69 -4.43
CA ASP A 82 -17.73 -31.87 -5.53
C ASP A 82 -17.91 -30.59 -6.40
N PRO A 83 -16.84 -30.07 -7.02
CA PRO A 83 -16.90 -28.85 -7.83
C PRO A 83 -17.62 -29.09 -9.16
N LEU A 84 -17.69 -30.35 -9.59
CA LEU A 84 -18.44 -30.76 -10.78
C LEU A 84 -19.94 -30.82 -10.50
N GLY A 85 -20.39 -31.23 -9.31
CA GLY A 85 -21.80 -31.25 -8.92
C GLY A 85 -22.45 -29.87 -8.94
N GLU A 86 -21.76 -28.84 -8.45
CA GLU A 86 -22.25 -27.45 -8.52
C GLU A 86 -22.29 -26.94 -9.98
N LEU A 87 -21.28 -27.28 -10.79
CA LEU A 87 -21.25 -26.98 -12.22
C LEU A 87 -22.39 -27.66 -12.99
N PHE A 88 -22.65 -28.94 -12.73
CA PHE A 88 -23.75 -29.69 -13.36
C PHE A 88 -25.13 -29.21 -12.89
N SER A 89 -25.25 -28.77 -11.63
CA SER A 89 -26.44 -28.12 -11.07
C SER A 89 -26.73 -26.77 -11.74
N VAL A 90 -25.71 -25.93 -11.96
CA VAL A 90 -25.85 -24.64 -12.67
C VAL A 90 -26.15 -24.83 -14.16
N LEU A 91 -25.64 -25.90 -14.76
CA LEU A 91 -25.86 -26.21 -16.17
C LEU A 91 -27.23 -26.86 -16.45
N ASP A 92 -28.07 -27.12 -15.45
CA ASP A 92 -29.35 -27.85 -15.58
C ASP A 92 -29.18 -29.24 -16.24
N ILE A 93 -27.99 -29.85 -16.10
CA ILE A 93 -27.69 -31.19 -16.62
C ILE A 93 -27.74 -32.18 -15.45
N CYS A 94 -28.94 -32.44 -14.93
CA CYS A 94 -29.27 -33.55 -14.03
C CYS A 94 -30.74 -33.93 -14.21
#